data_AF-A0A1F8R361-F1
#
_entry.id   AF-A0A1F8R361-F1
#
_cell.length_a   1.000
_cell.length_b   1.000
_cell.length_c   1.000
_cell.angle_alpha   90.00
_cell.angle_beta   90.00
_cell.angle_gamma   90.00
#
_symmetry.space_group_name_H-M   'P 1'
#
loop_
_entity.id
_entity.type
_entity.pdbx_description
1 polymer ?
#
loop_
_entity_poly.entity_id
_entity_poly.type
_entity_poly.pdbx_seq_one_letter_code
_entity_poly.pdbx_strand_id
1 'polypeptide(L)'
;MSEKKSEEKPEFDPFAPWRSFRDSSLESWSKVMAEAVGTEAFAESLGKMLNSYLETSAPMQKIVEQYMEAYLKQMNMPSRSEVISIAERLTHLELRLDDLDAKVDQILELMVTLQKLTGPGSKS
;
A
#
# COMPACT_ATOMS: atom_id res chain seq x y z
N MET A 1 31.04 64.45 -7.40
CA MET A 1 30.01 64.89 -6.43
C MET A 1 28.68 64.91 -7.16
N SER A 2 27.79 63.96 -6.83
CA SER A 2 26.37 63.83 -7.19
C SER A 2 25.96 62.47 -6.61
N GLU A 3 24.81 62.24 -6.00
CA GLU A 3 23.57 62.99 -5.98
C GLU A 3 22.84 62.65 -4.66
N LYS A 4 21.98 63.56 -4.23
CA LYS A 4 21.13 63.52 -3.03
C LYS A 4 20.45 62.16 -2.81
N LYS A 5 20.52 61.71 -1.55
CA LYS A 5 19.55 60.77 -0.95
C LYS A 5 18.16 61.37 -1.12
N SER A 6 17.39 60.81 -2.05
CA SER A 6 16.00 61.16 -2.31
C SER A 6 15.20 60.93 -1.03
N GLU A 7 14.79 62.02 -0.38
CA GLU A 7 13.74 62.00 0.62
C GLU A 7 12.43 61.62 -0.08
N GLU A 8 12.00 60.37 0.12
CA GLU A 8 10.71 59.88 -0.33
C GLU A 8 9.64 60.50 0.57
N LYS A 9 8.87 61.44 0.00
CA LYS A 9 7.71 62.06 0.66
C LYS A 9 6.68 60.97 0.99
N PRO A 10 5.89 61.10 2.07
CA PRO A 10 4.81 60.16 2.32
C PRO A 10 3.80 60.28 1.17
N GLU A 11 3.79 59.31 0.26
CA GLU A 11 2.72 59.16 -0.72
C GLU A 11 1.41 59.00 0.06
N PHE A 12 0.48 59.92 -0.16
CA PHE A 12 -0.89 59.75 0.29
C PHE A 12 -1.47 58.54 -0.44
N ASP A 13 -1.43 57.39 0.20
CA ASP A 13 -1.94 56.13 -0.32
C ASP A 13 -3.39 55.93 0.15
N PRO A 14 -4.39 56.23 -0.70
CA PRO A 14 -5.81 56.18 -0.32
C PRO A 14 -6.27 54.75 0.03
N PHE A 15 -5.48 53.73 -0.30
CA PHE A 15 -5.76 52.33 0.01
C PHE A 15 -4.98 51.81 1.21
N ALA A 16 -4.12 52.62 1.84
CA ALA A 16 -3.37 52.20 3.03
C ALA A 16 -4.28 51.70 4.17
N PRO A 17 -5.40 52.37 4.51
CA PRO A 17 -6.34 51.85 5.52
C PRO A 17 -6.99 50.53 5.09
N TRP A 18 -7.33 50.39 3.81
CA TRP A 18 -7.94 49.17 3.27
C TRP A 18 -6.96 47.99 3.26
N ARG A 19 -5.70 48.21 2.85
CA ARG A 19 -4.66 47.16 2.89
C ARG A 19 -4.37 46.75 4.32
N SER A 20 -4.26 47.69 5.25
CA SER A 20 -4.07 47.37 6.67
C SER A 20 -5.23 46.55 7.23
N PHE A 21 -6.48 46.91 6.91
CA PHE A 21 -7.65 46.12 7.30
C PHE A 21 -7.64 44.71 6.69
N ARG A 22 -7.32 44.59 5.39
CA ARG A 22 -7.18 43.30 4.70
C ARG A 22 -6.10 42.45 5.37
N ASP A 23 -4.94 43.01 5.61
CA ASP A 23 -3.78 42.28 6.14
C ASP A 23 -4.07 41.82 7.57
N SER A 24 -4.66 42.68 8.41
CA SER A 24 -5.12 42.31 9.77
C SER A 24 -6.21 41.24 9.74
N SER A 25 -7.14 41.32 8.79
CA SER A 25 -8.16 40.29 8.61
C SER A 25 -7.52 38.97 8.18
N LEU A 26 -6.62 38.99 7.20
CA LEU A 26 -5.94 37.80 6.68
C LEU A 26 -5.09 37.12 7.75
N GLU A 27 -4.37 37.90 8.56
CA GLU A 27 -3.60 37.43 9.72
C GLU A 27 -4.50 36.70 10.71
N SER A 28 -5.65 37.30 11.04
CA SER A 28 -6.63 36.71 11.97
C SER A 28 -7.21 35.40 11.42
N TRP A 29 -7.59 35.39 10.14
CA TRP A 29 -8.08 34.19 9.45
C TRP A 29 -7.01 33.10 9.35
N SER A 30 -5.77 33.47 9.04
CA SER A 30 -4.63 32.57 8.97
C SER A 30 -4.37 31.91 10.32
N LYS A 31 -4.38 32.68 11.41
CA LYS A 31 -4.19 32.18 12.77
C LYS A 31 -5.29 31.18 13.16
N VAL A 32 -6.55 31.52 12.90
CA VAL A 32 -7.69 30.63 13.18
C VAL A 32 -7.59 29.33 12.39
N MET A 33 -7.20 29.40 11.10
CA MET A 33 -7.01 28.20 10.27
C MET A 33 -5.81 27.36 10.73
N ALA A 34 -4.72 28.00 11.13
CA ALA A 34 -3.55 27.31 11.66
C ALA A 34 -3.88 26.55 12.97
N GLU A 35 -4.63 27.19 13.88
CA GLU A 35 -5.12 26.56 15.10
C GLU A 35 -6.11 25.44 14.78
N ALA A 36 -7.03 25.65 13.83
CA ALA A 36 -8.01 24.65 13.40
C ALA A 36 -7.35 23.39 12.82
N VAL A 37 -6.38 23.53 11.92
CA VAL A 37 -5.64 22.40 11.33
C VAL A 37 -4.79 21.67 12.36
N GLY A 38 -4.31 22.39 13.39
CA GLY A 38 -3.59 21.81 14.53
C GLY A 38 -4.47 21.05 15.53
N THR A 39 -5.81 21.09 15.39
CA THR A 39 -6.70 20.38 16.31
C THR A 39 -6.84 18.89 15.97
N GLU A 40 -6.95 18.07 17.01
CA GLU A 40 -7.25 16.63 16.86
C GLU A 40 -8.58 16.39 16.14
N ALA A 41 -9.58 17.26 16.34
CA ALA A 41 -10.86 17.18 15.66
C ALA A 41 -10.76 17.34 14.13
N PHE A 42 -9.85 18.20 13.66
CA PHE A 42 -9.58 18.34 12.21
C PHE A 42 -8.93 17.08 11.65
N ALA A 43 -7.88 16.58 12.32
CA ALA A 43 -7.21 15.33 11.94
C ALA A 43 -8.17 14.13 11.92
N GLU A 44 -9.05 14.03 12.93
CA GLU A 44 -10.06 12.98 13.01
C GLU A 44 -11.11 13.10 11.89
N SER A 45 -11.57 14.33 11.60
CA SER A 45 -12.53 14.56 10.52
C SER A 45 -11.94 14.25 9.13
N LEU A 46 -10.67 14.60 8.91
CA LEU A 46 -9.93 14.27 7.70
C LEU A 46 -9.73 12.76 7.58
N GLY A 47 -9.42 12.08 8.70
CA GLY A 47 -9.31 10.63 8.77
C GLY A 47 -10.64 9.93 8.43
N LYS A 48 -11.76 10.41 8.98
CA LYS A 48 -13.11 9.89 8.66
C LYS A 48 -13.48 10.10 7.19
N MET A 49 -13.17 11.27 6.63
CA MET A 49 -13.42 11.56 5.22
C MET A 49 -12.58 10.66 4.30
N LEU A 50 -11.28 10.50 4.60
CA LEU A 50 -10.41 9.60 3.85
C LEU A 50 -10.88 8.15 3.95
N ASN A 51 -11.25 7.70 5.16
CA ASN A 51 -11.76 6.36 5.36
C ASN A 51 -13.06 6.13 4.58
N SER A 52 -13.99 7.09 4.60
CA SER A 52 -15.23 7.03 3.81
C SER A 52 -14.95 7.00 2.31
N TYR A 53 -13.97 7.77 1.83
CA TYR A 53 -13.55 7.72 0.43
C TYR A 53 -12.95 6.34 0.07
N LEU A 54 -12.09 5.79 0.91
CA LEU A 54 -11.50 4.46 0.71
C LEU A 54 -12.56 3.35 0.75
N GLU A 55 -13.49 3.39 1.70
CA GLU A 55 -14.62 2.45 1.82
C GLU A 55 -15.56 2.53 0.61
N THR A 56 -15.81 3.73 0.10
CA THR A 56 -16.70 3.93 -1.07
C THR A 56 -16.00 3.56 -2.39
N SER A 57 -14.68 3.75 -2.48
CA SER A 57 -13.89 3.46 -3.69
C SER A 57 -13.39 2.02 -3.77
N ALA A 58 -13.27 1.29 -2.66
CA ALA A 58 -12.85 -0.10 -2.66
C ALA A 58 -13.78 -1.03 -3.49
N PRO A 59 -15.13 -0.89 -3.44
CA PRO A 59 -16.01 -1.62 -4.35
C PRO A 59 -15.77 -1.28 -5.82
N MET A 60 -15.47 -0.01 -6.14
CA MET A 60 -15.19 0.43 -7.49
C MET A 60 -13.89 -0.21 -8.03
N GLN A 61 -12.85 -0.29 -7.21
CA GLN A 61 -11.59 -0.97 -7.57
C GLN A 61 -11.85 -2.44 -7.93
N LYS A 62 -12.63 -3.16 -7.10
CA LYS A 62 -12.98 -4.57 -7.39
C LYS A 62 -13.76 -4.74 -8.68
N ILE A 63 -14.70 -3.83 -8.98
CA ILE A 63 -15.47 -3.87 -10.23
C ILE A 63 -14.52 -3.68 -11.43
N VAL A 64 -13.59 -2.73 -11.36
CA VAL A 64 -12.60 -2.50 -12.41
C VAL A 64 -11.69 -3.71 -12.60
N GLU A 65 -11.23 -4.33 -11.51
CA GLU A 65 -10.45 -5.57 -11.57
C GLU A 65 -11.21 -6.69 -12.27
N GLN A 66 -12.48 -6.91 -11.94
CA GLN A 66 -13.33 -7.93 -12.57
C GLN A 66 -13.53 -7.67 -14.08
N TYR A 67 -13.74 -6.41 -14.48
CA TYR A 67 -13.82 -6.05 -15.89
C TYR A 67 -12.50 -6.32 -16.63
N MET A 68 -11.37 -6.00 -16.00
CA MET A 68 -10.05 -6.25 -16.57
C MET A 68 -9.77 -7.76 -16.71
N GLU A 69 -10.11 -8.56 -15.71
CA GLU A 69 -10.01 -10.02 -15.77
C GLU A 69 -10.84 -10.60 -16.92
N ALA A 70 -12.09 -10.15 -17.06
CA ALA A 70 -12.97 -10.58 -18.16
C ALA A 70 -12.40 -10.20 -19.54
N TYR A 71 -11.85 -8.99 -19.67
CA TYR A 71 -11.21 -8.52 -20.90
C TYR A 71 -9.95 -9.33 -21.24
N LEU A 72 -9.08 -9.58 -20.26
CA LEU A 72 -7.88 -10.40 -20.45
C LEU A 72 -8.24 -11.82 -20.86
N LYS A 73 -9.25 -12.41 -20.22
CA LYS A 73 -9.77 -13.73 -20.57
C LYS A 73 -10.27 -13.79 -22.01
N GLN A 74 -10.97 -12.76 -22.49
CA GLN A 74 -11.41 -12.67 -23.89
C GLN A 74 -10.22 -12.66 -24.86
N MET A 75 -9.11 -12.07 -24.47
CA MET A 75 -7.86 -12.05 -25.26
C MET A 75 -6.99 -13.29 -25.05
N ASN A 76 -7.49 -14.32 -24.34
CA ASN A 76 -6.72 -15.49 -23.92
C ASN A 76 -5.44 -15.12 -23.13
N MET A 77 -5.47 -14.00 -22.42
CA MET A 77 -4.39 -13.53 -21.57
C MET A 77 -4.70 -13.87 -20.12
N PRO A 78 -3.74 -14.43 -19.36
CA PRO A 78 -3.95 -14.70 -17.94
C PRO A 78 -3.98 -13.40 -17.15
N SER A 79 -4.87 -13.35 -16.16
CA SER A 79 -4.91 -12.25 -15.19
C SER A 79 -3.81 -12.39 -14.14
N ARG A 80 -3.49 -11.27 -13.47
CA ARG A 80 -2.52 -11.27 -12.36
C ARG A 80 -2.94 -12.20 -11.22
N SER A 81 -4.23 -12.24 -10.90
CA SER A 81 -4.79 -13.09 -9.83
C SER A 81 -4.62 -14.58 -10.16
N GLU A 82 -4.87 -14.98 -11.41
CA GLU A 82 -4.65 -16.36 -11.86
C GLU A 82 -3.18 -16.76 -11.81
N VAL A 83 -2.26 -15.88 -12.23
CA VAL A 83 -0.81 -16.13 -12.16
C VAL A 83 -0.37 -16.36 -10.72
N ILE A 84 -0.82 -15.54 -9.78
CA ILE A 84 -0.51 -15.69 -8.36
C ILE A 84 -1.10 -17.00 -7.82
N SER A 85 -2.36 -17.33 -8.15
CA SER A 85 -2.97 -18.58 -7.68
C SER A 85 -2.23 -19.82 -8.19
N ILE A 86 -1.72 -19.79 -9.42
CA ILE A 86 -0.89 -20.88 -9.96
C ILE A 86 0.44 -20.96 -9.21
N ALA A 87 1.08 -19.82 -8.96
CA ALA A 87 2.35 -19.79 -8.21
C ALA A 87 2.19 -20.37 -6.80
N GLU A 88 1.14 -19.99 -6.07
CA GLU A 88 0.84 -20.54 -4.74
C GLU A 88 0.60 -22.05 -4.77
N ARG A 89 -0.16 -22.53 -5.75
CA ARG A 89 -0.41 -23.97 -5.93
C ARG A 89 0.87 -24.71 -6.27
N LEU A 90 1.75 -24.12 -7.08
CA LEU A 90 3.03 -24.71 -7.43
C LEU A 90 3.94 -24.83 -6.21
N THR A 91 4.03 -23.79 -5.38
CA THR A 91 4.76 -23.85 -4.10
C THR A 91 4.21 -24.94 -3.18
N HIS A 92 2.88 -25.09 -3.09
CA HIS A 92 2.29 -26.16 -2.28
C HIS A 92 2.56 -27.56 -2.87
N LEU A 93 2.60 -27.69 -4.19
CA LEU A 93 2.99 -28.94 -4.84
C LEU A 93 4.47 -29.29 -4.57
N GLU A 94 5.36 -28.30 -4.59
CA GLU A 94 6.79 -28.46 -4.26
C GLU A 94 6.96 -29.00 -2.84
N LEU A 95 6.30 -28.38 -1.85
CA LEU A 95 6.36 -28.85 -0.46
C LEU A 95 5.84 -30.29 -0.28
N ARG A 96 4.75 -30.64 -0.98
CA ARG A 96 4.23 -32.01 -0.94
C ARG A 96 5.15 -33.00 -1.64
N LEU A 97 5.85 -32.57 -2.67
CA LEU A 97 6.83 -33.38 -3.38
C LEU A 97 8.03 -33.67 -2.48
N ASP A 98 8.53 -32.65 -1.77
CA ASP A 98 9.61 -32.82 -0.78
C ASP A 98 9.21 -33.78 0.35
N ASP A 99 7.98 -33.66 0.85
CA ASP A 99 7.44 -34.60 1.85
C ASP A 99 7.34 -36.03 1.33
N LEU A 100 6.99 -36.21 0.04
CA LEU A 100 6.96 -37.52 -0.60
C LEU A 100 8.36 -38.09 -0.77
N ASP A 101 9.33 -37.26 -1.17
CA ASP A 101 10.73 -37.65 -1.30
C ASP A 101 11.28 -38.18 0.03
N ALA A 102 11.08 -37.43 1.12
CA ALA A 102 11.47 -37.85 2.47
C ALA A 102 10.78 -39.16 2.91
N LYS A 103 9.52 -39.40 2.51
CA LYS A 103 8.82 -40.66 2.82
C LYS A 103 9.36 -41.83 2.00
N VAL A 104 9.73 -41.60 0.74
CA VAL A 104 10.34 -42.62 -0.11
C VAL A 104 11.69 -43.05 0.47
N ASP A 105 12.52 -42.09 0.89
CA ASP A 105 13.79 -42.38 1.55
C ASP A 105 13.61 -43.20 2.82
N GLN A 106 12.66 -42.83 3.69
CA GLN A 106 12.33 -43.60 4.89
C GLN A 106 11.90 -45.04 4.56
N ILE A 107 11.08 -45.21 3.52
CA ILE A 107 10.65 -46.54 3.08
C ILE A 107 11.85 -47.37 2.60
N LEU A 108 12.77 -46.76 1.83
CA LEU A 108 13.97 -47.44 1.35
C LEU A 108 14.88 -47.85 2.51
N GLU A 109 15.10 -46.99 3.49
CA GLU A 109 15.86 -47.31 4.70
C GLU A 109 15.25 -48.48 5.49
N LEU A 110 13.91 -48.48 5.64
CA LEU A 110 13.18 -49.57 6.28
C LEU A 110 13.32 -50.88 5.50
N MET A 111 13.23 -50.85 4.17
CA MET A 111 13.43 -52.04 3.34
C MET A 111 14.84 -52.61 3.47
N VAL A 112 15.87 -51.76 3.46
CA VAL A 112 17.27 -52.19 3.67
C VAL A 112 17.45 -52.80 5.06
N THR A 113 16.82 -52.20 6.08
CA THR A 113 16.86 -52.71 7.46
C THR A 113 16.20 -54.07 7.56
N LEU A 114 15.02 -54.24 6.96
CA LEU A 114 14.33 -55.54 6.90
C LEU A 114 15.16 -56.59 6.17
N GLN A 115 15.78 -56.24 5.03
CA GLN A 115 16.65 -57.16 4.29
C GLN A 115 17.83 -57.66 5.14
N LYS A 116 18.44 -56.79 5.96
CA LYS A 116 19.52 -57.18 6.89
C LYS A 116 19.02 -58.15 7.97
N LEU A 117 17.79 -57.98 8.45
CA LEU A 117 17.18 -58.87 9.44
C LEU A 117 16.75 -60.22 8.84
N THR A 118 16.39 -60.27 7.56
CA THR A 118 15.94 -61.49 6.86
C THR A 118 17.01 -62.18 6.02
N GLY A 119 18.23 -61.62 5.93
CA GLY A 119 19.36 -62.20 5.20
C GLY A 119 19.84 -63.53 5.80
N PRO A 120 20.59 -64.37 5.04
CA PRO A 120 20.94 -65.74 5.41
C PRO A 120 21.99 -65.78 6.53
N GLY A 121 21.54 -65.51 7.76
CA GLY A 121 22.29 -65.68 9.00
C GLY A 121 21.42 -66.20 10.16
N SER A 122 20.11 -66.40 9.94
CA SER A 122 19.15 -66.89 10.95
C SER A 122 18.83 -68.39 10.80
N LYS A 123 19.85 -69.20 10.52
CA LYS A 123 19.81 -70.65 10.78
C LYS A 123 21.18 -71.06 11.32
N SER A 124 21.35 -70.82 12.61
CA SER A 124 22.29 -71.60 13.43
C SER A 124 21.55 -72.77 14.05
#